data_AF-A0A7S0ZLB8-F1
#
_entry.id   AF-A0A7S0ZLB8-F1
#
_cell.length_a   1.000
_cell.length_b   1.000
_cell.length_c   1.000
_cell.angle_alpha   90.00
_cell.angle_beta   90.00
_cell.angle_gamma   90.00
#
_symmetry.space_group_name_H-M   'P 1'
#
loop_
_entity.id
_entity.type
_entity.pdbx_description
1 polymer ?
#
loop_
_entity_poly.entity_id
_entity_poly.type
_entity_poly.pdbx_seq_one_letter_code
_entity_poly.pdbx_strand_id
1 'polypeptide(L)'
;MEVKESVTGNHSGSSIVKGEITTKEKRNNRRLWTKEEDSLLESLVLRFGAGGWKILAKYFDDRSSSQVRARWSHSLRCKDSKRPFSVQEDDYILRMHQKYGNKWSLIAKEMSNRSDNSTKNRFRAL
;
A
#
# COMPACT_ATOMS: atom_id res chain seq x y z
N MET A 1 -15.41 63.01 -38.60
CA MET A 1 -14.60 63.35 -37.41
C MET A 1 -15.02 62.38 -36.32
N GLU A 2 -14.24 61.34 -35.98
CA GLU A 2 -12.93 61.42 -35.31
C GLU A 2 -13.13 62.18 -33.97
N VAL A 3 -12.77 61.72 -32.76
CA VAL A 3 -12.01 60.59 -32.24
C VAL A 3 -11.81 60.83 -30.71
N LYS A 4 -11.77 59.77 -29.86
CA LYS A 4 -11.03 59.54 -28.56
C LYS A 4 -11.18 60.60 -27.43
N GLU A 5 -10.94 60.38 -26.13
CA GLU A 5 -10.14 59.45 -25.30
C GLU A 5 -10.57 59.73 -23.82
N SER A 6 -10.71 58.79 -22.86
CA SER A 6 -9.70 58.32 -21.87
C SER A 6 -10.47 57.83 -20.61
N VAL A 7 -10.32 56.58 -20.13
CA VAL A 7 -9.42 56.08 -19.04
C VAL A 7 -9.73 56.74 -17.67
N THR A 8 -10.15 56.05 -16.58
CA THR A 8 -9.47 55.02 -15.75
C THR A 8 -10.45 54.29 -14.81
N GLY A 9 -10.13 53.05 -14.37
CA GLY A 9 -10.51 52.59 -13.02
C GLY A 9 -10.99 51.15 -12.86
N ASN A 10 -10.13 50.17 -13.17
CA ASN A 10 -10.40 48.75 -12.99
C ASN A 10 -10.51 48.35 -11.51
N HIS A 11 -11.54 47.58 -11.20
CA HIS A 11 -11.80 47.00 -9.88
C HIS A 11 -10.81 45.88 -9.55
N SER A 12 -10.19 46.01 -8.39
CA SER A 12 -9.38 45.00 -7.73
C SER A 12 -10.20 43.77 -7.37
N GLY A 13 -9.90 42.63 -7.98
CA GLY A 13 -10.36 41.30 -7.58
C GLY A 13 -9.23 40.31 -7.79
N SER A 14 -8.36 40.17 -6.79
CA SER A 14 -7.15 39.37 -6.85
C SER A 14 -7.44 37.86 -6.78
N SER A 15 -6.88 37.14 -7.76
CA SER A 15 -6.26 35.78 -7.70
C SER A 15 -7.15 34.60 -7.23
N ILE A 16 -7.20 33.44 -7.91
CA ILE A 16 -6.09 32.53 -8.25
C ILE A 16 -6.52 31.63 -9.43
N VAL A 17 -5.59 31.43 -10.37
CA VAL A 17 -5.68 30.52 -11.53
C VAL A 17 -5.16 29.11 -11.22
N LYS A 18 -5.51 28.17 -12.12
CA LYS A 18 -5.00 26.80 -12.35
C LYS A 18 -5.83 25.73 -11.62
N GLY A 19 -6.33 24.67 -12.25
CA GLY A 19 -6.00 24.05 -13.52
C GLY A 19 -6.31 22.55 -13.37
N GLU A 20 -6.78 21.94 -14.44
CA GLU A 20 -6.82 20.49 -14.70
C GLU A 20 -7.84 19.62 -13.93
N ILE A 21 -8.90 19.32 -14.67
CA ILE A 21 -9.67 18.08 -14.61
C ILE A 21 -8.69 16.91 -14.78
N THR A 22 -8.42 16.14 -13.73
CA THR A 22 -7.90 14.78 -13.88
C THR A 22 -8.91 13.81 -13.29
N THR A 23 -9.78 13.30 -14.15
CA THR A 23 -10.50 12.04 -13.92
C THR A 23 -9.48 10.98 -13.54
N LYS A 24 -9.45 10.62 -12.25
CA LYS A 24 -8.51 9.63 -11.71
C LYS A 24 -8.92 8.26 -12.23
N GLU A 25 -8.44 7.92 -13.42
CA GLU A 25 -8.59 6.61 -14.05
C GLU A 25 -8.22 5.54 -13.03
N LYS A 26 -9.06 4.51 -12.92
CA LYS A 26 -8.81 3.29 -12.15
C LYS A 26 -7.61 2.56 -12.75
N ARG A 27 -6.40 3.05 -12.53
CA ARG A 27 -5.17 2.34 -12.85
C ARG A 27 -5.02 1.23 -11.84
N ASN A 28 -5.34 0.02 -12.30
CA ASN A 28 -5.15 -1.23 -11.63
C ASN A 28 -3.62 -1.48 -11.50
N ASN A 29 -2.93 -0.63 -10.73
CA ASN A 29 -1.49 -0.66 -10.58
C ASN A 29 -1.12 -1.81 -9.65
N ARG A 30 -1.03 -3.00 -10.23
CA ARG A 30 -0.34 -4.18 -9.70
C ARG A 30 1.19 -3.97 -9.64
N ARG A 31 1.66 -2.75 -9.36
CA ARG A 31 3.09 -2.48 -9.16
C ARG A 31 3.53 -3.22 -7.90
N LEU A 32 4.56 -4.03 -8.04
CA LEU A 32 5.21 -4.70 -6.91
C LEU A 32 5.73 -3.63 -5.94
N TRP A 33 5.63 -3.93 -4.64
CA TRP A 33 6.19 -3.07 -3.60
C TRP A 33 7.71 -3.29 -3.56
N THR A 34 8.44 -2.19 -3.60
CA THR A 34 9.89 -2.19 -3.46
C THR A 34 10.31 -2.25 -1.99
N LYS A 35 11.56 -2.63 -1.72
CA LYS A 35 12.09 -2.70 -0.35
C LYS A 35 12.19 -1.31 0.28
N GLU A 36 12.40 -0.31 -0.55
CA GLU A 36 12.47 1.11 -0.18
C GLU A 36 11.09 1.61 0.25
N GLU A 37 10.05 1.31 -0.54
CA GLU A 37 8.66 1.62 -0.17
C GLU A 37 8.23 0.92 1.12
N ASP A 38 8.66 -0.33 1.32
CA ASP A 38 8.38 -1.09 2.55
C ASP A 38 9.06 -0.48 3.77
N SER A 39 10.34 -0.12 3.63
CA SER A 39 11.14 0.49 4.69
C SER A 39 10.59 1.87 5.05
N LEU A 40 10.17 2.65 4.04
CA LEU A 40 9.47 3.91 4.24
C LEU A 40 8.15 3.69 4.98
N LEU A 41 7.33 2.73 4.56
CA LEU A 41 6.06 2.41 5.21
C LEU A 41 6.28 1.98 6.67
N GLU A 42 7.30 1.19 6.95
CA GLU A 42 7.67 0.77 8.30
C GLU A 42 8.05 1.96 9.18
N SER A 43 8.90 2.86 8.66
CA SER A 43 9.30 4.08 9.38
C SER A 43 8.12 5.00 9.67
N LEU A 44 7.20 5.13 8.70
CA LEU A 44 6.01 5.95 8.80
C LEU A 44 5.02 5.40 9.82
N VAL A 45 4.79 4.09 9.83
CA VAL A 45 3.91 3.47 10.84
C VAL A 45 4.54 3.51 12.23
N LEU A 46 5.87 3.38 12.34
CA LEU A 46 6.57 3.56 13.62
C LEU A 46 6.42 4.99 14.15
N ARG A 47 6.45 6.00 13.26
CA ARG A 47 6.38 7.41 13.61
C ARG A 47 4.96 7.91 13.89
N PHE A 48 3.97 7.49 13.09
CA PHE A 48 2.60 8.01 13.13
C PHE A 48 1.57 7.02 13.66
N GLY A 49 1.97 5.77 13.93
CA GLY A 49 1.09 4.69 14.34
C GLY A 49 0.30 4.04 13.20
N ALA A 50 -0.19 2.83 13.45
CA ALA A 50 -0.99 2.06 12.50
C ALA A 50 -2.45 2.54 12.50
N GLY A 51 -2.77 3.54 11.67
CA GLY A 51 -4.15 4.04 11.56
C GLY A 51 -4.30 5.21 10.58
N GLY A 52 -3.27 6.03 10.45
CA GLY A 52 -3.25 7.21 9.59
C GLY A 52 -3.01 6.94 8.09
N TRP A 53 -3.60 5.90 7.50
CA TRP A 53 -3.27 5.46 6.12
C TRP A 53 -3.42 6.54 5.05
N LYS A 54 -4.36 7.47 5.22
CA LYS A 54 -4.51 8.63 4.31
C LYS A 54 -3.34 9.61 4.40
N ILE A 55 -2.76 9.76 5.59
CA ILE A 55 -1.58 10.60 5.82
C ILE A 55 -0.36 9.87 5.28
N LEU A 56 -0.22 8.57 5.59
CA LEU A 56 0.91 7.77 5.11
C LEU A 56 0.95 7.68 3.58
N ALA A 57 -0.20 7.58 2.92
CA ALA A 57 -0.29 7.58 1.46
C ALA A 57 0.24 8.86 0.80
N LYS A 58 0.28 10.00 1.51
CA LYS A 58 0.85 11.25 0.96
C LYS A 58 2.37 11.17 0.77
N TYR A 59 3.03 10.21 1.42
CA TYR A 59 4.47 9.96 1.27
C TYR A 59 4.79 9.01 0.12
N PHE A 60 3.78 8.54 -0.61
CA PHE A 60 3.93 7.69 -1.78
C PHE A 60 3.26 8.36 -2.98
N ASP A 61 4.03 8.65 -4.03
CA ASP A 61 3.50 9.35 -5.21
C ASP A 61 2.41 8.55 -5.93
N ASP A 62 2.60 7.22 -6.02
CA ASP A 62 1.75 6.32 -6.81
C ASP A 62 0.98 5.27 -5.99
N ARG A 63 0.91 5.43 -4.65
CA ARG A 63 0.18 4.48 -3.79
C ARG A 63 -1.02 5.14 -3.11
N SER A 64 -2.18 4.51 -3.27
CA SER A 64 -3.38 4.87 -2.53
C SER A 64 -3.33 4.38 -1.08
N SER A 65 -4.06 5.04 -0.19
CA SER A 65 -4.21 4.64 1.22
C SER A 65 -4.72 3.21 1.40
N SER A 66 -5.55 2.72 0.48
CA SER A 66 -5.99 1.33 0.45
C SER A 66 -4.82 0.37 0.20
N GLN A 67 -3.96 0.67 -0.78
CA GLN A 67 -2.77 -0.13 -1.09
C GLN A 67 -1.77 -0.12 0.07
N VAL A 68 -1.52 1.06 0.67
CA VAL A 68 -0.61 1.23 1.80
C VAL A 68 -1.08 0.41 3.01
N ARG A 69 -2.38 0.49 3.35
CA ARG A 69 -2.97 -0.35 4.42
C ARG A 69 -2.85 -1.83 4.10
N ALA A 70 -3.19 -2.25 2.89
CA ALA A 70 -3.09 -3.64 2.48
C ALA A 70 -1.65 -4.17 2.58
N ARG A 71 -0.65 -3.35 2.19
CA ARG A 71 0.75 -3.72 2.33
C ARG A 71 1.15 -3.89 3.79
N TRP A 72 0.76 -2.95 4.64
CA TRP A 72 1.02 -3.06 6.07
C TRP A 72 0.39 -4.31 6.66
N SER A 73 -0.89 -4.55 6.40
CA SER A 73 -1.64 -5.68 6.97
C SER A 73 -1.14 -7.04 6.50
N HIS A 74 -0.74 -7.18 5.22
CA HIS A 74 -0.39 -8.46 4.62
C HIS A 74 1.11 -8.80 4.68
N SER A 75 1.99 -7.79 4.78
CA SER A 75 3.43 -8.01 4.60
C SER A 75 4.29 -7.45 5.74
N LEU A 76 3.96 -6.29 6.29
CA LEU A 76 4.85 -5.61 7.25
C LEU A 76 4.45 -5.78 8.71
N ARG A 77 3.17 -6.00 9.02
CA ARG A 77 2.70 -6.27 10.39
C ARG A 77 3.16 -7.64 10.90
N CYS A 78 3.34 -8.60 10.00
CA CYS A 78 3.88 -9.92 10.33
C CYS A 78 5.42 -9.90 10.17
N LYS A 79 6.11 -9.18 11.07
CA LYS A 79 7.59 -9.19 11.14
C LYS A 79 8.14 -10.59 11.49
N ASP A 80 7.29 -11.52 11.93
CA ASP A 80 7.64 -12.93 12.15
C ASP A 80 7.97 -13.69 10.84
N SER A 81 7.78 -13.06 9.68
CA SER A 81 8.29 -13.53 8.39
C SER A 81 9.80 -13.37 8.20
N LYS A 82 10.51 -12.63 9.09
CA LYS A 82 11.97 -12.47 9.00
C LYS A 82 12.75 -13.71 9.46
N ARG A 83 12.11 -14.67 10.16
CA ARG A 83 12.77 -15.96 10.47
C ARG A 83 12.62 -16.93 9.30
N PRO A 84 13.69 -17.66 8.92
CA PRO A 84 13.60 -18.69 7.89
C PRO A 84 12.54 -19.73 8.24
N PHE A 85 11.93 -20.34 7.22
CA PHE A 85 11.07 -21.50 7.42
C PHE A 85 11.93 -22.71 7.80
N SER A 86 11.49 -23.41 8.84
CA SER A 86 12.09 -24.69 9.24
C SER A 86 11.53 -25.84 8.40
N VAL A 87 12.28 -26.93 8.28
CA VAL A 87 11.84 -28.14 7.55
C VAL A 87 10.52 -28.68 8.12
N GLN A 88 10.32 -28.59 9.43
CA GLN A 88 9.07 -28.99 10.10
C GLN A 88 7.89 -28.14 9.66
N GLU A 89 8.10 -26.84 9.45
CA GLU A 89 7.07 -25.95 8.92
C GLU A 89 6.77 -26.27 7.45
N ASP A 90 7.77 -26.63 6.66
CA ASP A 90 7.58 -27.01 5.26
C ASP A 90 6.78 -28.31 5.13
N ASP A 91 7.16 -29.34 5.87
CA ASP A 91 6.42 -30.61 5.95
C ASP A 91 4.97 -30.39 6.39
N TYR A 92 4.78 -29.49 7.37
CA TYR A 92 3.46 -29.13 7.84
C TYR A 92 2.64 -28.42 6.75
N ILE A 93 3.23 -27.45 6.05
CA ILE A 93 2.59 -26.74 4.94
C ILE A 93 2.18 -27.71 3.84
N LEU A 94 3.05 -28.63 3.43
CA LEU A 94 2.78 -29.63 2.41
C LEU A 94 1.64 -30.56 2.83
N ARG A 95 1.69 -31.10 4.05
CA ARG A 95 0.66 -32.02 4.57
C ARG A 95 -0.70 -31.33 4.68
N MET A 96 -0.72 -30.09 5.16
CA MET A 96 -1.97 -29.35 5.29
C MET A 96 -2.52 -28.87 3.95
N HIS A 97 -1.65 -28.53 3.00
CA HIS A 97 -2.08 -28.22 1.64
C HIS A 97 -2.68 -29.45 0.95
N GLN A 98 -2.10 -30.63 1.12
CA GLN A 98 -2.68 -31.89 0.63
C GLN A 98 -4.07 -32.16 1.23
N LYS A 99 -4.27 -31.85 2.52
CA LYS A 99 -5.53 -32.08 3.24
C LYS A 99 -6.62 -31.05 2.97
N TYR A 100 -6.25 -29.76 2.89
CA TYR A 100 -7.19 -28.64 2.89
C TYR A 100 -7.12 -27.76 1.63
N GLY A 101 -6.14 -27.97 0.76
CA GLY A 101 -5.88 -27.17 -0.43
C GLY A 101 -5.41 -25.74 -0.09
N ASN A 102 -5.86 -24.77 -0.88
CA ASN A 102 -5.45 -23.36 -0.78
C ASN A 102 -6.11 -22.59 0.39
N LYS A 103 -6.46 -23.28 1.48
CA LYS A 103 -7.06 -22.67 2.69
C LYS A 103 -5.98 -22.08 3.60
N TRP A 104 -5.19 -21.15 3.07
CA TRP A 104 -4.00 -20.60 3.74
C TRP A 104 -4.28 -20.01 5.12
N SER A 105 -5.42 -19.34 5.32
CA SER A 105 -5.80 -18.81 6.63
C SER A 105 -6.07 -19.90 7.65
N LEU A 106 -6.55 -21.08 7.24
CA LEU A 106 -6.72 -22.23 8.12
C LEU A 106 -5.37 -22.85 8.47
N ILE A 107 -4.51 -23.05 7.46
CA ILE A 107 -3.17 -23.63 7.64
C ILE A 107 -2.32 -22.73 8.54
N ALA A 108 -2.35 -21.42 8.32
CA ALA A 108 -1.62 -20.46 9.14
C ALA A 108 -2.19 -20.30 10.55
N LYS A 109 -3.50 -20.55 10.78
CA LYS A 109 -4.09 -20.47 12.12
C LYS A 109 -3.53 -21.51 13.08
N GLU A 110 -3.15 -22.68 12.57
CA GLU A 110 -2.48 -23.72 13.36
C GLU A 110 -0.97 -23.45 13.51
N MET A 111 -0.38 -22.59 12.68
CA MET A 111 0.99 -22.12 12.82
C MET A 111 1.01 -20.85 13.70
N SER A 112 1.25 -21.02 14.99
CA SER A 112 1.20 -19.92 16.00
C SER A 112 1.94 -18.62 15.60
N ASN A 113 2.97 -18.72 14.75
CA ASN A 113 3.83 -17.60 14.37
C ASN A 113 3.92 -17.33 12.86
N ARG A 114 2.97 -17.79 12.03
CA ARG A 114 2.98 -17.53 10.57
C ARG A 114 1.66 -16.94 10.09
N SER A 115 1.74 -16.01 9.14
CA SER A 115 0.55 -15.48 8.45
C SER A 115 0.20 -16.33 7.24
N ASP A 116 -1.08 -16.31 6.86
CA ASP A 116 -1.63 -16.96 5.67
C ASP A 116 -0.83 -16.60 4.40
N ASN A 117 -0.43 -15.34 4.27
CA ASN A 117 0.35 -14.88 3.14
C ASN A 117 1.79 -15.44 3.16
N SER A 118 2.41 -15.54 4.34
CA SER A 118 3.74 -16.14 4.51
C SER A 118 3.73 -17.63 4.15
N THR A 119 2.74 -18.38 4.66
CA THR A 119 2.52 -19.80 4.37
C THR A 119 2.34 -20.05 2.87
N LYS A 120 1.48 -19.26 2.21
CA LYS A 120 1.28 -19.34 0.74
C LYS A 120 2.56 -19.04 -0.03
N ASN A 121 3.32 -18.03 0.39
CA ASN A 121 4.56 -17.66 -0.28
C ASN A 121 5.63 -18.73 -0.09
N ARG A 122 5.73 -19.35 1.08
CA ARG A 122 6.64 -20.48 1.30
C ARG A 122 6.28 -21.66 0.43
N PHE A 123 5.01 -22.05 0.38
CA PHE A 123 4.56 -23.13 -0.49
C PHE A 123 4.92 -22.90 -1.97
N ARG A 124 4.85 -21.66 -2.47
CA ARG A 124 5.27 -21.32 -3.84
C ARG A 124 6.78 -21.42 -4.08
N ALA A 125 7.56 -21.44 -3.01
CA ALA A 125 9.02 -21.52 -3.03
C ALA A 125 9.55 -22.90 -2.62
N LEU A 126 8.66 -23.83 -2.25
CA LEU A 126 8.93 -25.26 -2.10
C LEU A 126 8.76 -25.93 -3.47
#